data_AF-A0A3B9FKJ2-F1
#
_entry.id   AF-A0A3B9FKJ2-F1
#
_cell.length_a   1.000
_cell.length_b   1.000
_cell.length_c   1.000
_cell.angle_alpha   90.00
_cell.angle_beta   90.00
_cell.angle_gamma   90.00
#
_symmetry.space_group_name_H-M   'P 1'
#
loop_
_entity.id
_entity.type
_entity.pdbx_description
1 polymer ?
#
loop_
_entity_poly.entity_id
_entity_poly.type
_entity_poly.pdbx_seq_one_letter_code
_entity_poly.pdbx_strand_id
1 'polypeptide(L)'
;CDLLTISPGLLQEMKEDFSPLELKLSEETASQSDLSRMEIGESSFRFLMNEDEMATVKLAEGIRKFSADVRSLETMLGEMFSAA
;
A
#
# COMPACT_ATOMS: atom_id res chain seq x y z
N CYS A 1 -11.11 -7.37 6.97
CA CYS A 1 -9.86 -7.32 6.19
C CYS A 1 -9.23 -8.69 6.34
N ASP A 2 -8.77 -9.28 5.24
CA ASP A 2 -8.30 -10.67 5.25
C ASP A 2 -6.90 -10.77 5.84
N LEU A 3 -6.01 -9.81 5.51
CA LEU A 3 -4.63 -9.74 5.98
C LEU A 3 -4.20 -8.30 6.26
N LEU A 4 -3.38 -8.11 7.29
CA LEU A 4 -2.79 -6.82 7.65
C LEU A 4 -1.27 -6.96 7.83
N THR A 5 -0.49 -6.20 7.06
CA THR A 5 0.96 -6.08 7.24
C THR A 5 1.25 -4.86 8.10
N ILE A 6 1.80 -5.09 9.30
CA ILE A 6 1.95 -4.06 10.34
C ILE A 6 3.43 -3.96 10.71
N SER A 7 3.94 -2.74 10.87
CA SER A 7 5.32 -2.51 11.27
C SER A 7 5.58 -2.97 12.72
N PRO A 8 6.81 -3.36 13.09
CA PRO A 8 7.12 -3.82 14.44
C PRO A 8 6.77 -2.82 15.55
N GLY A 9 6.94 -1.52 15.28
CA GLY A 9 6.60 -0.46 16.25
C GLY A 9 5.10 -0.45 16.58
N LEU A 10 4.26 -0.47 15.54
CA LEU A 10 2.81 -0.50 15.72
C LEU A 10 2.33 -1.82 16.35
N LEU A 11 2.97 -2.95 16.05
CA LEU A 11 2.67 -4.23 16.72
C LEU A 11 2.93 -4.17 18.23
N GLN A 12 3.99 -3.46 18.65
CA GLN A 12 4.28 -3.26 20.07
C GLN A 12 3.21 -2.38 20.72
N GLU A 13 2.86 -1.25 20.10
CA GLU A 13 1.80 -0.36 20.59
C GLU A 13 0.46 -1.10 20.74
N MET A 14 0.07 -1.89 19.73
CA MET A 14 -1.17 -2.68 19.76
C MET A 14 -1.16 -3.78 20.82
N LYS A 15 0.02 -4.32 21.16
CA LYS A 15 0.14 -5.32 22.23
C LYS A 15 -0.04 -4.71 23.63
N GLU A 16 0.28 -3.43 23.77
CA GLU A 16 0.16 -2.67 25.02
C GLU A 16 -1.22 -2.00 25.18
N ASP A 17 -2.03 -1.99 24.12
CA ASP A 17 -3.42 -1.53 24.15
C ASP A 17 -4.37 -2.67 24.54
N PHE A 18 -5.17 -2.43 25.56
CA PHE A 18 -6.18 -3.36 26.08
C PHE A 18 -7.62 -2.87 25.86
N SER A 19 -7.78 -1.80 25.07
CA SER A 19 -9.09 -1.30 24.70
C SER A 19 -9.87 -2.33 23.88
N PRO A 20 -11.21 -2.37 24.00
CA PRO A 20 -12.01 -3.30 23.21
C PRO A 20 -11.93 -2.92 21.73
N LEU A 21 -11.65 -3.93 20.88
CA LEU A 21 -11.61 -3.76 19.43
C LEU A 21 -12.84 -4.40 18.78
N GLU A 22 -13.61 -3.60 18.04
CA GLU A 22 -14.78 -4.06 17.31
C GLU A 22 -14.42 -4.51 15.89
N LEU A 23 -15.05 -5.59 15.42
CA LEU A 23 -14.92 -6.04 14.03
C LEU A 23 -15.63 -5.06 13.09
N LYS A 24 -14.88 -4.37 12.22
CA LYS A 24 -15.43 -3.40 11.25
C LYS A 24 -15.70 -3.95 9.86
N LEU A 25 -15.08 -5.07 9.49
CA LEU A 25 -15.19 -5.66 8.15
C LEU A 25 -15.53 -7.15 8.29
N SER A 26 -16.68 -7.56 7.76
CA SER A 26 -17.16 -8.95 7.70
C SER A 26 -17.82 -9.21 6.34
N GLU A 27 -17.89 -10.49 5.95
CA GLU A 27 -18.57 -10.91 4.72
C GLU A 27 -20.08 -10.55 4.75
N GLU A 28 -20.72 -10.73 5.90
CA GLU A 28 -22.13 -10.39 6.10
C GLU A 28 -22.40 -8.91 5.81
N THR A 29 -21.61 -8.00 6.40
CA THR A 29 -21.76 -6.55 6.17
C THR A 29 -21.41 -6.18 4.72
N ALA A 30 -20.42 -6.85 4.12
CA ALA A 30 -20.04 -6.59 2.73
C ALA A 30 -21.11 -7.02 1.73
N SER A 31 -21.83 -8.13 2.00
CA SER A 31 -22.91 -8.64 1.15
C SER A 31 -24.12 -7.71 1.02
N GLN A 32 -24.27 -6.78 1.98
CA GLN A 32 -25.32 -5.78 2.03
C GLN A 32 -24.94 -4.47 1.30
N SER A 33 -23.75 -4.42 0.69
CA SER A 33 -23.27 -3.23 -0.01
C SER A 33 -24.01 -3.01 -1.34
N ASP A 34 -24.38 -1.76 -1.64
CA ASP A 34 -25.02 -1.35 -2.90
C ASP A 34 -24.03 -1.23 -4.09
N LEU A 35 -22.81 -1.75 -3.94
CA LEU A 35 -21.78 -1.67 -4.97
C LEU A 35 -22.06 -2.68 -6.09
N SER A 36 -22.10 -2.17 -7.33
CA SER A 36 -22.20 -2.99 -8.53
C SER A 36 -20.83 -3.30 -9.12
N ARG A 37 -20.73 -4.43 -9.82
CA ARG A 37 -19.51 -4.81 -10.54
C ARG A 37 -19.23 -3.78 -11.65
N MET A 38 -18.02 -3.25 -11.66
CA MET A 38 -17.52 -2.39 -12.74
C MET A 38 -16.69 -3.22 -13.72
N GLU A 39 -16.96 -3.09 -15.03
CA GLU A 39 -16.07 -3.59 -16.07
C GLU A 39 -15.07 -2.50 -16.45
N ILE A 40 -13.77 -2.77 -16.27
CA ILE A 40 -12.70 -1.80 -16.53
C ILE A 40 -11.74 -2.39 -17.55
N GLY A 41 -11.60 -1.72 -18.70
CA GLY A 41 -10.53 -1.93 -19.67
C GLY A 41 -9.38 -0.92 -19.49
N GLU A 42 -8.34 -1.00 -20.32
CA GLU A 42 -7.16 -0.13 -20.18
C GLU A 42 -7.50 1.36 -20.31
N SER A 43 -8.31 1.74 -21.31
CA SER A 43 -8.66 3.15 -21.55
C SER A 43 -9.47 3.73 -20.39
N SER A 44 -10.49 3.01 -19.92
CA SER A 44 -11.31 3.42 -18.77
C SER A 44 -10.50 3.46 -17.48
N PHE A 45 -9.58 2.51 -17.28
CA PHE A 45 -8.66 2.52 -16.14
C PHE A 45 -7.81 3.79 -16.13
N ARG A 46 -7.14 4.11 -17.25
CA ARG A 46 -6.26 5.28 -17.33
C ARG A 46 -7.02 6.58 -17.10
N PHE A 47 -8.24 6.68 -17.62
CA PHE A 47 -9.10 7.83 -17.40
C PHE A 47 -9.50 7.96 -15.92
N LEU A 48 -10.09 6.92 -15.33
CA LEU A 48 -10.53 6.94 -13.92
C LEU A 48 -9.38 7.15 -12.95
N MET A 49 -8.21 6.55 -13.22
CA MET A 49 -7.01 6.75 -12.41
C MET A 49 -6.57 8.22 -12.44
N ASN A 50 -6.60 8.85 -13.61
CA ASN A 50 -6.21 10.25 -13.78
C ASN A 50 -7.20 11.24 -13.13
N GLU A 51 -8.48 10.87 -13.02
CA GLU A 51 -9.49 11.67 -12.30
C GLU A 51 -9.26 11.67 -10.78
N ASP A 52 -8.59 10.66 -10.23
CA ASP A 52 -8.16 10.64 -8.82
C ASP A 52 -6.74 11.21 -8.68
N GLU A 53 -6.67 12.51 -8.35
CA GLU A 53 -5.42 13.23 -8.15
C GLU A 53 -4.53 12.55 -7.09
N MET A 54 -5.12 12.15 -5.96
CA MET A 54 -4.38 11.55 -4.86
C MET A 54 -3.76 10.23 -5.29
N ALA A 55 -4.55 9.36 -5.92
CA ALA A 55 -4.08 8.06 -6.36
C ALA A 55 -2.98 8.20 -7.44
N THR A 56 -3.17 9.08 -8.43
CA THR A 56 -2.20 9.31 -9.51
C THR A 56 -0.88 9.83 -8.98
N VAL A 57 -0.92 10.84 -8.11
CA VAL A 57 0.29 11.43 -7.54
C VAL A 57 1.01 10.44 -6.62
N LYS A 58 0.28 9.73 -5.75
CA LYS A 58 0.88 8.78 -4.80
C LYS A 58 1.50 7.57 -5.48
N LEU A 59 0.87 7.05 -6.53
CA LEU A 59 1.45 5.97 -7.33
C LEU A 59 2.79 6.41 -7.94
N ALA A 60 2.82 7.58 -8.58
CA ALA A 60 4.02 8.09 -9.23
C ALA A 60 5.13 8.43 -8.21
N GLU A 61 4.77 9.00 -7.06
CA GLU A 61 5.71 9.25 -5.95
C GLU A 61 6.33 7.95 -5.42
N GLY A 62 5.50 6.93 -5.17
CA GLY A 62 5.96 5.64 -4.65
C GLY A 62 6.97 4.97 -5.58
N ILE A 63 6.68 4.92 -6.89
CA ILE A 63 7.59 4.36 -7.90
C ILE A 63 8.94 5.08 -7.87
N ARG A 64 8.95 6.41 -7.81
CA ARG A 64 10.18 7.21 -7.78
C ARG A 64 10.99 6.96 -6.52
N LYS A 65 10.34 6.86 -5.35
CA LYS A 65 11.00 6.61 -4.07
C LYS A 65 11.64 5.23 -4.04
N PHE A 66 10.90 4.17 -4.39
CA PHE A 66 11.47 2.83 -4.46
C PHE A 66 12.62 2.74 -5.47
N SER A 67 12.51 3.41 -6.62
CA SER A 67 13.61 3.45 -7.59
C SER A 67 14.85 4.18 -7.04
N ALA A 68 14.67 5.20 -6.20
CA ALA A 68 15.78 5.88 -5.54
C ALA A 68 16.44 4.99 -4.48
N ASP A 69 15.64 4.25 -3.71
CA ASP A 69 16.15 3.30 -2.71
C ASP A 69 16.95 2.17 -3.37
N VAL A 70 16.51 1.67 -4.52
CA VAL A 70 17.26 0.67 -5.31
C VAL A 70 18.61 1.23 -5.76
N ARG A 71 18.67 2.44 -6.32
CA ARG A 71 19.94 3.06 -6.74
C ARG A 71 20.88 3.31 -5.55
N SER A 72 20.32 3.70 -4.41
CA SER A 72 21.09 3.85 -3.17
C SER A 72 21.71 2.52 -2.75
N LEU A 73 20.92 1.44 -2.80
CA LEU A 73 21.40 0.09 -2.51
C LEU A 73 22.50 -0.36 -3.48
N GLU A 74 22.33 -0.15 -4.78
CA GLU A 74 23.35 -0.45 -5.79
C GLU A 74 24.66 0.30 -5.53
N THR A 75 24.57 1.57 -5.11
CA THR A 75 25.75 2.39 -4.77
C THR A 75 26.47 1.81 -3.56
N MET A 76 25.74 1.51 -2.47
CA MET A 76 26.32 0.90 -1.27
C MET A 76 27.00 -0.44 -1.58
N LEU A 77 26.36 -1.29 -2.39
CA LEU A 77 26.95 -2.56 -2.81
C LEU A 77 28.21 -2.34 -3.65
N GLY A 78 28.20 -1.41 -4.60
CA GLY A 78 29.36 -1.06 -5.41
C GLY A 78 30.54 -0.61 -4.56
N GLU A 79 30.31 0.26 -3.57
CA GLU A 79 31.33 0.69 -2.62
C GLU A 79 31.90 -0.49 -1.82
N MET A 80 31.03 -1.35 -1.27
CA MET A 80 31.42 -2.54 -0.52
C MET A 80 32.27 -3.51 -1.35
N PHE A 81 31.95 -3.72 -2.62
CA PHE A 81 32.71 -4.59 -3.51
C PHE A 81 34.03 -3.97 -4.00
N SER A 82 34.12 -2.63 -4.05
CA SER A 82 35.36 -1.92 -4.44
C SER A 82 36.37 -1.76 -3.30
N ALA A 83 35.91 -1.86 -2.05
CA ALA A 83 36.74 -1.75 -0.85
C ALA A 83 37.34 -3.10 -0.38
N ALA A 84 37.05 -4.19 -1.09
CA ALA A 84 37.60 -5.54 -0.90
C ALA A 84 38.71 -5.84 -1.92
#